data_AF-A0A1I8H8U4-F1
#
_entry.id   AF-A0A1I8H8U4-F1
#
_cell.length_a   1.000
_cell.length_b   1.000
_cell.length_c   1.000
_cell.angle_alpha   90.00
_cell.angle_beta   90.00
_cell.angle_gamma   90.00
#
_symmetry.space_group_name_H-M   'P 1'
#
loop_
_entity.id
_entity.type
_entity.pdbx_description
1 polymer ?
#
loop_
_entity_poly.entity_id
_entity_poly.type
_entity_poly.pdbx_seq_one_letter_code
_entity_poly.pdbx_strand_id
1 'polypeptide(L)'
;MAVFALCADAYRFRDDESSELSHLLMKLRRDQHRKHCWKYSLDGLTESQLTKCARRFIHFANQQLRKRKHRSSLASFHYNVNINKRNKELLTRVDTKYRRFSSKLTLFALKFKGKRMSGLSASDARMLRDLQWNMVFGRRKDSSRMSNLDSQMSQSYDTAVGCYAPGKCLDSGEDNVKNFFRTKNDYDQLRYLWKSWRNATGAKFRNAFVERAQLLNESVRPAGFKNYAFFEYFTDFEDPKFPETVVSLYNQFKPLYEQLHAYLRHRLHQKYPGKFAANGLLPGHLGDDPWGSQYTKWHNEFVPFPAAESIDFDGILKDRERRGLLTVPQLPHVADEFYRSLGLPKMTETFWRKSVFLKPKDHKMNCHGTAFDMHSASRDDFRIKMCTRMDMSSFSTVHHEMGHIMYFMLYSHQPVLFQESQVNTQLTQALENVMFLPFAMTVDLWKWRYISGEVPKEQLNQDWWRLRGLYAGVGPSVSRSEADTDALSKYHAAKNIGYAHAATRPSKPWPDALQQLTGRRDISADALMEYFQPLHNWLKDYNAKNGVPVGWTVPANPMQSASTERTSEGLTDR
;
A
#
# COMPACT_ATOMS: atom_id res chain seq x y z
N MET A 1 -4.69 33.28 46.90
CA MET A 1 -4.85 31.90 47.40
C MET A 1 -5.57 31.09 46.35
N ALA A 2 -5.04 29.91 45.97
CA ALA A 2 -5.66 28.73 45.31
C ALA A 2 -6.77 28.95 44.24
N VAL A 3 -6.88 28.28 43.10
CA VAL A 3 -6.34 27.08 42.42
C VAL A 3 -6.97 27.16 41.02
N PHE A 4 -6.28 26.84 39.93
CA PHE A 4 -6.81 26.06 38.79
C PHE A 4 -5.73 25.86 37.72
N ALA A 5 -5.41 24.58 37.54
CA ALA A 5 -4.58 24.04 36.48
C ALA A 5 -5.39 23.80 35.19
N LEU A 6 -4.65 23.53 34.12
CA LEU A 6 -5.00 22.85 32.86
C LEU A 6 -5.11 23.73 31.59
N CYS A 7 -4.34 23.29 30.58
CA CYS A 7 -4.43 23.59 29.15
C CYS A 7 -3.92 24.94 28.63
N ALA A 8 -2.60 25.06 28.46
CA ALA A 8 -2.01 25.86 27.36
C ALA A 8 -0.53 25.51 27.09
N ASP A 9 -0.22 24.27 26.72
CA ASP A 9 1.06 23.94 26.06
C ASP A 9 1.02 24.40 24.59
N ALA A 10 1.07 25.72 24.41
CA ALA A 10 1.32 26.34 23.12
C ALA A 10 2.81 26.22 22.80
N TYR A 11 3.20 25.09 22.21
CA TYR A 11 4.49 24.90 21.55
C TYR A 11 4.70 25.99 20.49
N ARG A 12 5.41 27.07 20.86
CA ARG A 12 5.96 28.07 19.94
C ARG A 12 7.08 27.40 19.14
N PHE A 13 6.75 26.93 17.93
CA PHE A 13 7.74 26.56 16.92
C PHE A 13 8.46 27.83 16.44
N ARG A 14 9.70 28.06 16.92
CA ARG A 14 10.63 28.99 16.24
C ARG A 14 11.07 28.37 14.92
N ASP A 15 10.78 29.05 13.82
CA ASP A 15 11.33 28.77 12.50
C ASP A 15 12.80 29.20 12.48
N ASP A 16 13.72 28.23 12.29
CA ASP A 16 15.09 28.55 11.86
C ASP A 16 15.79 27.33 11.20
N GLU A 17 15.30 26.90 10.03
CA GLU A 17 15.82 25.72 9.30
C GLU A 17 16.96 26.04 8.31
N SER A 18 17.24 27.32 8.03
CA SER A 18 18.50 27.75 7.40
C SER A 18 19.61 27.81 8.44
N SER A 19 19.29 28.17 9.69
CA SER A 19 20.27 28.10 10.77
C SER A 19 20.56 26.66 11.15
N GLU A 20 19.66 25.71 11.39
CA GLU A 20 20.08 24.38 11.92
C GLU A 20 21.18 23.63 11.12
N LEU A 21 21.13 23.62 9.78
CA LEU A 21 22.22 23.05 8.96
C LEU A 21 23.43 23.99 8.92
N SER A 22 23.22 25.31 8.86
CA SER A 22 24.31 26.31 8.90
C SER A 22 24.97 26.43 10.27
N HIS A 23 24.25 26.11 11.34
CA HIS A 23 24.53 26.14 12.78
C HIS A 23 25.10 24.79 13.21
N LEU A 24 24.78 23.71 12.49
CA LEU A 24 25.57 22.47 12.45
C LEU A 24 26.91 22.74 11.76
N LEU A 25 26.93 23.33 10.56
CA LEU A 25 28.17 23.74 9.89
C LEU A 25 28.97 24.71 10.78
N MET A 26 28.32 25.59 11.57
CA MET A 26 28.95 26.52 12.52
C MET A 26 29.41 25.85 13.83
N LYS A 27 28.60 24.99 14.48
CA LYS A 27 28.99 24.23 15.69
C LYS A 27 30.09 23.22 15.38
N LEU A 28 30.05 22.58 14.22
CA LEU A 28 31.10 21.69 13.73
C LEU A 28 32.34 22.44 13.21
N ARG A 29 32.23 23.73 12.86
CA ARG A 29 33.35 24.65 12.58
C ARG A 29 34.12 25.09 13.84
N ARG A 30 33.45 25.15 15.01
CA ARG A 30 34.05 25.63 16.28
C ARG A 30 34.93 24.60 16.99
N ASP A 31 34.88 23.33 16.57
CA ASP A 31 35.74 22.26 17.10
C ASP A 31 37.03 22.22 16.25
N GLN A 32 38.11 22.88 16.73
CA GLN A 32 39.28 23.28 15.92
C GLN A 32 39.99 22.10 15.21
N HIS A 33 39.81 20.85 15.65
CA HIS A 33 40.38 19.65 15.02
C HIS A 33 39.50 18.97 13.94
N ARG A 34 38.34 19.53 13.55
CA ARG A 34 37.32 18.85 12.71
C ARG A 34 36.95 19.53 11.38
N LYS A 35 37.76 20.50 10.90
CA LYS A 35 37.45 21.39 9.75
C LYS A 35 37.32 20.73 8.36
N HIS A 36 37.71 19.47 8.16
CA HIS A 36 37.87 18.89 6.81
C HIS A 36 36.60 18.27 6.20
N CYS A 37 35.73 17.67 7.02
CA CYS A 37 34.58 16.89 6.52
C CYS A 37 33.41 17.70 5.97
N TRP A 38 33.35 18.99 6.30
CA TRP A 38 32.14 19.81 6.14
C TRP A 38 32.42 21.17 5.47
N LYS A 39 33.63 21.35 4.90
CA LYS A 39 33.87 22.36 3.87
C LYS A 39 33.07 21.98 2.61
N TYR A 40 32.87 22.93 1.70
CA TYR A 40 32.02 22.75 0.51
C TYR A 40 32.38 21.53 -0.35
N SER A 41 33.62 21.05 -0.27
CA SER A 41 34.13 19.89 -1.00
C SER A 41 34.71 18.82 -0.06
N LEU A 42 34.47 17.55 -0.42
CA LEU A 42 35.10 16.35 0.16
C LEU A 42 36.35 15.93 -0.66
N ASP A 43 36.76 16.75 -1.62
CA ASP A 43 37.88 16.48 -2.50
C ASP A 43 39.20 16.83 -1.79
N GLY A 44 40.26 16.09 -2.10
CA GLY A 44 41.55 16.21 -1.42
C GLY A 44 41.62 15.57 -0.02
N LEU A 45 40.53 14.95 0.46
CA LEU A 45 40.54 14.17 1.70
C LEU A 45 41.14 12.79 1.48
N THR A 46 41.91 12.31 2.45
CA THR A 46 42.39 10.91 2.45
C THR A 46 41.24 9.94 2.69
N GLU A 47 41.41 8.67 2.31
CA GLU A 47 40.41 7.62 2.53
C GLU A 47 39.99 7.48 4.01
N SER A 48 40.95 7.59 4.94
CA SER A 48 40.68 7.56 6.38
C SER A 48 39.85 8.76 6.83
N GLN A 49 40.16 9.96 6.31
CA GLN A 49 39.37 11.16 6.59
C GLN A 49 37.94 11.01 6.05
N LEU A 50 37.78 10.57 4.80
CA LEU A 50 36.47 10.32 4.18
C LEU A 50 35.62 9.34 4.98
N THR A 51 36.22 8.23 5.40
CA THR A 51 35.56 7.22 6.24
C THR A 51 35.08 7.83 7.56
N LYS A 52 35.91 8.63 8.24
CA LYS A 52 35.54 9.33 9.47
C LYS A 52 34.43 10.36 9.25
N CYS A 53 34.42 11.04 8.11
CA CYS A 53 33.37 11.98 7.73
C CYS A 53 32.04 11.25 7.48
N ALA A 54 32.06 10.15 6.73
CA ALA A 54 30.89 9.34 6.42
C ALA A 54 30.21 8.82 7.71
N ARG A 55 30.98 8.20 8.63
CA ARG A 55 30.43 7.71 9.90
C ARG A 55 29.75 8.81 10.73
N ARG A 56 30.38 9.99 10.82
CA ARG A 56 29.80 11.15 11.53
C ARG A 56 28.52 11.64 10.86
N PHE A 57 28.50 11.68 9.54
CA PHE A 57 27.32 12.06 8.77
C PHE A 57 26.17 11.07 8.99
N ILE A 58 26.42 9.77 8.88
CA ILE A 58 25.44 8.71 9.11
C ILE A 58 24.86 8.79 10.53
N HIS A 59 25.71 8.97 11.54
CA HIS A 59 25.26 9.11 12.93
C HIS A 59 24.35 10.33 13.11
N PHE A 60 24.74 11.48 12.56
CA PHE A 60 23.91 12.69 12.56
C PHE A 60 22.57 12.48 11.85
N ALA A 61 22.61 11.89 10.64
CA ALA A 61 21.42 11.62 9.85
C ALA A 61 20.43 10.75 10.63
N ASN A 62 20.90 9.66 11.22
CA ASN A 62 20.09 8.77 12.07
C ASN A 62 19.42 9.52 13.23
N GLN A 63 20.17 10.35 13.96
CA GLN A 63 19.64 11.09 15.11
C GLN A 63 18.54 12.09 14.69
N GLN A 64 18.77 12.83 13.60
CA GLN A 64 17.83 13.86 13.14
C GLN A 64 16.61 13.26 12.45
N LEU A 65 16.79 12.21 11.64
CA LEU A 65 15.69 11.51 11.00
C LEU A 65 14.76 10.89 12.04
N ARG A 66 15.27 10.29 13.13
CA ARG A 66 14.42 9.78 14.22
C ARG A 66 13.53 10.87 14.81
N LYS A 67 14.10 12.02 15.17
CA LYS A 67 13.34 13.16 15.73
C LYS A 67 12.25 13.67 14.78
N ARG A 68 12.57 13.76 13.49
CA ARG A 68 11.65 14.31 12.48
C ARG A 68 10.58 13.29 12.06
N LYS A 69 10.96 12.01 11.87
CA LYS A 69 10.01 10.90 11.68
C LYS A 69 9.03 10.80 12.85
N HIS A 70 9.51 10.89 14.09
CA HIS A 70 8.62 10.89 15.27
C HIS A 70 7.54 11.98 15.21
N ARG A 71 7.93 13.21 14.86
CA ARG A 71 6.97 14.32 14.69
C ARG A 71 5.97 14.07 13.56
N SER A 72 6.44 13.52 12.44
CA SER A 72 5.59 13.17 11.29
C SER A 72 4.61 12.05 11.64
N SER A 73 5.08 10.95 12.24
CA SER A 73 4.24 9.84 12.71
C SER A 73 3.18 10.31 13.72
N LEU A 74 3.54 11.19 14.67
CA LEU A 74 2.57 11.77 15.60
C LEU A 74 1.52 12.62 14.90
N ALA A 75 1.93 13.52 14.00
CA ALA A 75 0.98 14.36 13.26
C ALA A 75 0.04 13.51 12.38
N SER A 76 0.58 12.46 11.76
CA SER A 76 -0.19 11.50 10.95
C SER A 76 -1.18 10.74 11.81
N PHE A 77 -0.76 10.22 12.96
CA PHE A 77 -1.64 9.54 13.90
C PHE A 77 -2.77 10.45 14.38
N HIS A 78 -2.45 11.67 14.83
CA HIS A 78 -3.44 12.66 15.29
C HIS A 78 -4.47 13.02 14.22
N TYR A 79 -4.05 13.17 12.96
CA TYR A 79 -4.97 13.40 11.86
C TYR A 79 -5.87 12.18 11.59
N ASN A 80 -5.29 10.98 11.61
CA ASN A 80 -6.04 9.75 11.33
C ASN A 80 -7.05 9.41 12.42
N VAL A 81 -6.74 9.67 13.70
CA VAL A 81 -7.68 9.48 14.80
C VAL A 81 -8.68 10.63 14.92
N ASN A 82 -8.30 11.86 14.56
CA ASN A 82 -9.18 13.04 14.57
C ASN A 82 -9.03 13.89 13.31
N ILE A 83 -9.90 13.62 12.34
CA ILE A 83 -9.92 14.26 11.02
C ILE A 83 -10.54 15.66 11.13
N ASN A 84 -9.69 16.67 11.03
CA ASN A 84 -10.10 18.07 10.95
C ASN A 84 -9.06 18.91 10.18
N LYS A 85 -9.44 20.15 9.84
CA LYS A 85 -8.59 21.08 9.07
C LYS A 85 -7.26 21.38 9.77
N ARG A 86 -7.29 21.62 11.09
CA ARG A 86 -6.09 21.93 11.89
C ARG A 86 -5.08 20.79 11.87
N ASN A 87 -5.51 19.56 12.08
CA ASN A 87 -4.64 18.38 12.06
C ASN A 87 -4.09 18.11 10.64
N LYS A 88 -4.90 18.34 9.60
CA LYS A 88 -4.47 18.23 8.20
C LYS A 88 -3.36 19.23 7.87
N GLU A 89 -3.51 20.49 8.28
CA GLU A 89 -2.52 21.54 8.08
C GLU A 89 -1.23 21.27 8.86
N LEU A 90 -1.33 20.74 10.08
CA LEU A 90 -0.18 20.32 10.88
C LEU A 90 0.59 19.19 10.20
N LEU A 91 -0.10 18.12 9.78
CA LEU A 91 0.49 17.00 9.04
C LEU A 91 1.22 17.49 7.79
N THR A 92 0.55 18.26 6.95
CA THR A 92 1.12 18.80 5.71
C THR A 92 2.39 19.62 5.97
N ARG A 93 2.38 20.46 7.02
CA ARG A 93 3.53 21.29 7.41
C ARG A 93 4.70 20.45 7.87
N VAL A 94 4.47 19.45 8.73
CA VAL A 94 5.51 18.58 9.28
C VAL A 94 6.14 17.72 8.18
N ASP A 95 5.32 17.11 7.31
CA ASP A 95 5.80 16.27 6.23
C ASP A 95 6.58 17.06 5.18
N THR A 96 6.16 18.29 4.89
CA THR A 96 6.91 19.19 3.99
C THR A 96 8.30 19.51 4.57
N LYS A 97 8.39 19.77 5.88
CA LYS A 97 9.69 19.99 6.57
C LYS A 97 10.54 18.72 6.54
N TYR A 98 9.95 17.55 6.78
CA TYR A 98 10.64 16.25 6.70
C TYR A 98 11.20 15.98 5.30
N ARG A 99 10.39 16.09 4.24
CA ARG A 99 10.80 15.87 2.84
C ARG A 99 11.99 16.76 2.46
N ARG A 100 11.95 18.05 2.80
CA ARG A 100 13.05 19.00 2.52
C ARG A 100 14.33 18.64 3.25
N PHE A 101 14.23 18.26 4.53
CA PHE A 101 15.39 17.82 5.29
C PHE A 101 16.00 16.55 4.69
N SER A 102 15.15 15.58 4.32
CA SER A 102 15.60 14.34 3.65
C SER A 102 16.34 14.65 2.35
N SER A 103 15.80 15.51 1.48
CA SER A 103 16.47 15.91 0.24
C SER A 103 17.86 16.55 0.47
N LYS A 104 18.03 17.34 1.53
CA LYS A 104 19.33 17.91 1.91
C LYS A 104 20.32 16.82 2.34
N LEU A 105 19.86 15.82 3.10
CA LEU A 105 20.69 14.68 3.46
C LEU A 105 21.12 13.90 2.22
N THR A 106 20.20 13.64 1.28
CA THR A 106 20.53 12.96 0.01
C THR A 106 21.60 13.70 -0.77
N LEU A 107 21.42 15.01 -0.97
CA LEU A 107 22.39 15.84 -1.69
C LEU A 107 23.78 15.82 -1.04
N PHE A 108 23.84 15.77 0.30
CA PHE A 108 25.11 15.63 1.00
C PHE A 108 25.69 14.22 0.87
N ALA A 109 24.86 13.18 1.01
CA ALA A 109 25.26 11.78 0.89
C ALA A 109 25.86 11.47 -0.50
N LEU A 110 25.32 12.09 -1.54
CA LEU A 110 25.81 11.97 -2.92
C LEU A 110 27.25 12.47 -3.10
N LYS A 111 27.76 13.36 -2.23
CA LYS A 111 29.17 13.78 -2.27
C LYS A 111 30.14 12.63 -1.98
N PHE A 112 29.69 11.56 -1.33
CA PHE A 112 30.50 10.36 -1.07
C PHE A 112 30.44 9.34 -2.22
N LYS A 113 29.57 9.53 -3.22
CA LYS A 113 29.39 8.59 -4.33
C LYS A 113 30.71 8.46 -5.12
N GLY A 114 31.11 7.22 -5.40
CA GLY A 114 32.36 6.92 -6.14
C GLY A 114 33.65 7.10 -5.33
N LYS A 115 33.58 7.55 -4.08
CA LYS A 115 34.78 7.69 -3.22
C LYS A 115 35.09 6.38 -2.50
N ARG A 116 36.36 5.98 -2.48
CA ARG A 116 36.84 4.78 -1.77
C ARG A 116 36.84 5.03 -0.26
N MET A 117 36.25 4.11 0.51
CA MET A 117 36.12 4.18 1.98
C MET A 117 36.18 2.77 2.59
N SER A 118 37.28 2.05 2.41
CA SER A 118 37.46 0.66 2.86
C SER A 118 37.31 0.46 4.37
N GLY A 119 37.54 1.51 5.16
CA GLY A 119 37.32 1.45 6.61
C GLY A 119 35.84 1.53 7.03
N LEU A 120 34.89 1.73 6.11
CA LEU A 120 33.46 1.82 6.43
C LEU A 120 32.90 0.42 6.69
N SER A 121 32.13 0.23 7.77
CA SER A 121 31.48 -1.07 8.00
C SER A 121 30.44 -1.34 6.91
N ALA A 122 30.09 -2.61 6.66
CA ALA A 122 29.06 -2.97 5.67
C ALA A 122 27.71 -2.27 5.98
N SER A 123 27.35 -2.19 7.26
CA SER A 123 26.16 -1.48 7.75
C SER A 123 26.23 0.03 7.48
N ASP A 124 27.36 0.67 7.77
CA ASP A 124 27.54 2.10 7.48
C ASP A 124 27.52 2.39 5.97
N ALA A 125 28.14 1.52 5.16
CA ALA A 125 28.12 1.63 3.71
C ALA A 125 26.69 1.48 3.15
N ARG A 126 25.88 0.59 3.72
CA ARG A 126 24.46 0.43 3.40
C ARG A 126 23.66 1.67 3.78
N MET A 127 23.79 2.18 5.01
CA MET A 127 23.10 3.41 5.44
C MET A 127 23.45 4.61 4.56
N LEU A 128 24.73 4.75 4.17
CA LEU A 128 25.15 5.83 3.28
C LEU A 128 24.51 5.72 1.89
N ARG A 129 24.39 4.49 1.37
CA ARG A 129 23.72 4.19 0.11
C ARG A 129 22.23 4.48 0.19
N ASP A 130 21.56 4.13 1.28
CA ASP A 130 20.14 4.41 1.48
C ASP A 130 19.86 5.92 1.53
N LEU A 131 20.75 6.67 2.18
CA LEU A 131 20.72 8.13 2.16
C LEU A 131 20.93 8.70 0.75
N GLN A 132 21.71 8.04 -0.13
CA GLN A 132 21.88 8.44 -1.53
C GLN A 132 20.66 8.10 -2.40
N TRP A 133 19.92 7.06 -2.03
CA TRP A 133 18.76 6.53 -2.75
C TRP A 133 17.44 7.08 -2.20
N ASN A 134 17.25 8.40 -2.30
CA ASN A 134 16.02 9.05 -1.84
C ASN A 134 15.63 10.20 -2.77
N MET A 135 14.36 10.61 -2.73
CA MET A 135 13.84 11.72 -3.54
C MET A 135 14.46 13.06 -3.13
N VAL A 136 14.78 13.87 -4.14
CA VAL A 136 15.36 15.21 -4.01
C VAL A 136 14.44 16.24 -4.66
N PHE A 137 13.75 17.02 -3.84
CA PHE A 137 12.95 18.15 -4.32
C PHE A 137 13.82 19.42 -4.34
N GLY A 138 14.41 19.73 -5.49
CA GLY A 138 15.35 20.86 -5.64
C GLY A 138 14.70 22.24 -5.42
N ARG A 139 13.45 22.43 -5.87
CA ARG A 139 12.72 23.70 -5.69
C ARG A 139 11.66 23.56 -4.61
N ARG A 140 11.55 24.59 -3.75
CA ARG A 140 10.53 24.66 -2.68
C ARG A 140 9.11 24.44 -3.21
N LYS A 141 8.81 25.01 -4.38
CA LYS A 141 7.50 24.95 -5.02
C LYS A 141 7.10 23.53 -5.45
N ASP A 142 8.06 22.70 -5.86
CA ASP A 142 7.79 21.35 -6.39
C ASP A 142 7.34 20.43 -5.25
N SER A 143 8.03 20.46 -4.11
CA SER A 143 7.62 19.71 -2.92
C SER A 143 6.25 20.16 -2.39
N SER A 144 5.97 21.47 -2.39
CA SER A 144 4.64 21.97 -2.00
C SER A 144 3.57 21.56 -3.01
N ARG A 145 3.86 21.58 -4.32
CA ARG A 145 2.94 21.17 -5.37
C ARG A 145 2.61 19.68 -5.27
N MET A 146 3.61 18.83 -5.04
CA MET A 146 3.44 17.40 -4.77
C MET A 146 2.47 17.18 -3.58
N SER A 147 2.76 17.78 -2.43
CA SER A 147 1.90 17.65 -1.25
C SER A 147 0.46 18.15 -1.48
N ASN A 148 0.28 19.20 -2.30
CA ASN A 148 -1.04 19.71 -2.67
C ASN A 148 -1.78 18.74 -3.60
N LEU A 149 -1.12 18.17 -4.61
CA LEU A 149 -1.70 17.16 -5.49
C LEU A 149 -2.14 15.93 -4.68
N ASP A 150 -1.26 15.40 -3.81
CA ASP A 150 -1.54 14.25 -2.94
C ASP A 150 -2.79 14.51 -2.07
N SER A 151 -2.86 15.69 -1.46
CA SER A 151 -3.95 16.12 -0.57
C SER A 151 -5.26 16.32 -1.32
N GLN A 152 -5.23 16.93 -2.50
CA GLN A 152 -6.41 17.18 -3.33
C GLN A 152 -6.99 15.87 -3.88
N MET A 153 -6.15 15.03 -4.48
CA MET A 153 -6.57 13.71 -4.99
C MET A 153 -7.17 12.86 -3.87
N SER A 154 -6.52 12.84 -2.69
CA SER A 154 -7.02 12.12 -1.52
C SER A 154 -8.39 12.62 -1.09
N GLN A 155 -8.55 13.94 -0.92
CA GLN A 155 -9.81 14.50 -0.47
C GLN A 155 -10.94 14.24 -1.47
N SER A 156 -10.69 14.47 -2.76
CA SER A 156 -11.68 14.24 -3.81
C SER A 156 -12.09 12.76 -3.90
N TYR A 157 -11.16 11.83 -3.69
CA TYR A 157 -11.44 10.41 -3.64
C TYR A 157 -12.29 10.05 -2.41
N ASP A 158 -11.88 10.52 -1.23
CA ASP A 158 -12.54 10.22 0.04
C ASP A 158 -13.98 10.79 0.10
N THR A 159 -14.27 11.88 -0.62
CA THR A 159 -15.61 12.49 -0.71
C THR A 159 -16.41 12.08 -1.95
N ALA A 160 -15.89 11.18 -2.79
CA ALA A 160 -16.58 10.78 -4.02
C ALA A 160 -17.88 10.01 -3.70
N VAL A 161 -18.88 10.20 -4.56
CA VAL A 161 -20.21 9.58 -4.44
C VAL A 161 -20.43 8.64 -5.62
N GLY A 162 -20.82 7.41 -5.34
CA GLY A 162 -21.22 6.42 -6.35
C GLY A 162 -22.74 6.26 -6.37
N CYS A 163 -23.33 6.19 -7.55
CA CYS A 163 -24.75 5.97 -7.75
C CYS A 163 -25.01 4.60 -8.36
N TYR A 164 -26.05 3.90 -7.92
CA TYR A 164 -26.40 2.55 -8.40
C TYR A 164 -27.65 2.54 -9.30
N ALA A 165 -28.32 3.68 -9.44
CA ALA A 165 -29.32 3.97 -10.47
C ALA A 165 -29.41 5.49 -10.68
N PRO A 166 -30.11 5.98 -11.73
CA PRO A 166 -30.39 7.40 -11.89
C PRO A 166 -31.04 8.00 -10.63
N GLY A 167 -30.43 9.05 -10.07
CA GLY A 167 -30.90 9.71 -8.84
C GLY A 167 -30.72 8.91 -7.54
N LYS A 168 -30.27 7.65 -7.59
CA LYS A 168 -30.07 6.81 -6.40
C LYS A 168 -28.58 6.63 -6.11
N CYS A 169 -28.10 7.38 -5.13
CA CYS A 169 -26.69 7.41 -4.76
C CYS A 169 -26.44 6.92 -3.34
N LEU A 170 -25.24 6.40 -3.13
CA LEU A 170 -24.73 6.03 -1.81
C LEU A 170 -24.17 7.26 -1.11
N ASP A 171 -24.00 7.16 0.20
CA ASP A 171 -23.18 8.13 0.94
C ASP A 171 -21.74 8.13 0.42
N SER A 172 -21.06 9.27 0.57
CA SER A 172 -19.68 9.42 0.07
C SER A 172 -18.70 8.44 0.71
N GLY A 173 -17.68 8.08 -0.06
CA GLY A 173 -16.56 7.24 0.40
C GLY A 173 -16.56 5.81 -0.16
N GLU A 174 -15.36 5.26 -0.33
CA GLU A 174 -15.10 3.93 -0.90
C GLU A 174 -15.78 2.78 -0.12
N ASP A 175 -15.88 2.89 1.21
CA ASP A 175 -16.42 1.83 2.05
C ASP A 175 -17.90 1.56 1.77
N ASN A 176 -18.70 2.59 1.51
CA ASN A 176 -20.11 2.46 1.15
C ASN A 176 -20.26 1.74 -0.20
N VAL A 177 -19.41 2.08 -1.17
CA VAL A 177 -19.39 1.44 -2.48
C VAL A 177 -19.01 -0.04 -2.34
N LYS A 178 -17.92 -0.36 -1.63
CA LYS A 178 -17.52 -1.76 -1.35
C LYS A 178 -18.62 -2.54 -0.66
N ASN A 179 -19.26 -1.96 0.35
CA ASN A 179 -20.34 -2.64 1.06
C ASN A 179 -21.51 -2.97 0.12
N PHE A 180 -21.85 -2.07 -0.80
CA PHE A 180 -22.87 -2.34 -1.81
C PHE A 180 -22.47 -3.52 -2.71
N PHE A 181 -21.22 -3.56 -3.22
CA PHE A 181 -20.74 -4.68 -4.05
C PHE A 181 -20.75 -6.02 -3.30
N ARG A 182 -20.41 -6.03 -2.01
CA ARG A 182 -20.40 -7.25 -1.19
C ARG A 182 -21.79 -7.79 -0.87
N THR A 183 -22.79 -6.91 -0.77
CA THR A 183 -24.14 -7.29 -0.27
C THR A 183 -25.21 -7.38 -1.36
N LYS A 184 -25.00 -6.75 -2.51
CA LYS A 184 -25.97 -6.73 -3.62
C LYS A 184 -25.53 -7.63 -4.75
N ASN A 185 -26.51 -8.27 -5.40
CA ASN A 185 -26.32 -9.21 -6.50
C ASN A 185 -27.10 -8.82 -7.76
N ASP A 186 -27.69 -7.62 -7.80
CA ASP A 186 -28.36 -7.12 -9.00
C ASP A 186 -27.32 -6.69 -10.04
N TYR A 187 -27.30 -7.37 -11.18
CA TYR A 187 -26.30 -7.19 -12.23
C TYR A 187 -26.24 -5.73 -12.72
N ASP A 188 -27.41 -5.15 -13.00
CA ASP A 188 -27.50 -3.85 -13.66
C ASP A 188 -27.21 -2.71 -12.65
N GLN A 189 -27.61 -2.86 -11.39
CA GLN A 189 -27.22 -1.93 -10.30
C GLN A 189 -25.70 -1.95 -10.04
N LEU A 190 -25.10 -3.14 -9.97
CA LEU A 190 -23.65 -3.28 -9.80
C LEU A 190 -22.90 -2.68 -10.98
N ARG A 191 -23.35 -2.94 -12.22
CA ARG A 191 -22.80 -2.36 -13.45
C ARG A 191 -22.92 -0.85 -13.48
N TYR A 192 -24.06 -0.31 -13.07
CA TYR A 192 -24.29 1.14 -13.00
C TYR A 192 -23.38 1.79 -11.96
N LEU A 193 -23.29 1.21 -10.75
CA LEU A 193 -22.41 1.69 -9.69
C LEU A 193 -20.93 1.63 -10.08
N TRP A 194 -20.51 0.57 -10.77
CA TRP A 194 -19.16 0.42 -11.30
C TRP A 194 -18.76 1.57 -12.22
N LYS A 195 -19.68 1.99 -13.11
CA LYS A 195 -19.47 3.11 -14.06
C LYS A 195 -19.51 4.45 -13.33
N SER A 196 -20.52 4.64 -12.47
CA SER A 196 -20.71 5.88 -11.71
C SER A 196 -19.49 6.19 -10.83
N TRP A 197 -18.95 5.18 -10.12
CA TRP A 197 -17.75 5.35 -9.29
C TRP A 197 -16.53 5.80 -10.10
N ARG A 198 -16.27 5.19 -11.26
CA ARG A 198 -15.15 5.56 -12.14
C ARG A 198 -15.28 6.98 -12.68
N ASN A 199 -16.50 7.38 -13.05
CA ASN A 199 -16.78 8.74 -13.50
C ASN A 199 -16.58 9.77 -12.37
N ALA A 200 -16.95 9.41 -11.14
CA ALA A 200 -16.79 10.27 -9.98
C ALA A 200 -15.32 10.44 -9.56
N THR A 201 -14.43 9.50 -9.94
CA THR A 201 -13.04 9.40 -9.49
C THR A 201 -12.04 9.45 -10.65
N GLY A 202 -11.74 8.30 -11.28
CA GLY A 202 -10.58 8.07 -12.15
C GLY A 202 -10.33 9.14 -13.21
N ALA A 203 -11.36 9.52 -13.98
CA ALA A 203 -11.24 10.53 -15.03
C ALA A 203 -10.81 11.91 -14.49
N LYS A 204 -11.29 12.29 -13.30
CA LYS A 204 -10.96 13.58 -12.66
C LYS A 204 -9.50 13.65 -12.21
N PHE A 205 -8.87 12.49 -12.00
CA PHE A 205 -7.52 12.37 -11.47
C PHE A 205 -6.44 12.29 -12.55
N ARG A 206 -6.80 12.15 -13.83
CA ARG A 206 -5.86 11.97 -14.94
C ARG A 206 -4.78 13.06 -14.97
N ASN A 207 -5.18 14.33 -14.99
CA ASN A 207 -4.22 15.45 -15.09
C ASN A 207 -3.32 15.56 -13.85
N ALA A 208 -3.90 15.42 -12.65
CA ALA A 208 -3.15 15.44 -11.41
C ALA A 208 -2.13 14.28 -11.33
N PHE A 209 -2.51 13.09 -11.82
CA PHE A 209 -1.62 11.93 -11.90
C PHE A 209 -0.47 12.15 -12.87
N VAL A 210 -0.73 12.67 -14.08
CA VAL A 210 0.29 12.99 -15.08
C VAL A 210 1.30 13.99 -14.52
N GLU A 211 0.82 15.07 -13.90
CA GLU A 211 1.70 16.08 -13.27
C GLU A 211 2.49 15.48 -12.11
N ARG A 212 1.86 14.65 -11.27
CA ARG A 212 2.54 13.96 -10.17
C ARG A 212 3.66 13.07 -10.68
N ALA A 213 3.42 12.28 -11.72
CA ALA A 213 4.42 11.40 -12.32
C ALA A 213 5.63 12.18 -12.85
N GLN A 214 5.42 13.36 -13.44
CA GLN A 214 6.50 14.26 -13.87
C GLN A 214 7.34 14.74 -12.68
N LEU A 215 6.68 15.24 -11.62
CA LEU A 215 7.37 15.68 -10.40
C LEU A 215 8.14 14.54 -9.73
N LEU A 216 7.59 13.33 -9.70
CA LEU A 216 8.26 12.14 -9.18
C LEU A 216 9.52 11.81 -9.99
N ASN A 217 9.40 11.79 -11.33
CA ASN A 217 10.54 11.56 -12.23
C ASN A 217 11.63 12.62 -12.06
N GLU A 218 11.28 13.90 -11.94
CA GLU A 218 12.25 14.96 -11.67
C GLU A 218 12.94 14.79 -10.32
N SER A 219 12.21 14.34 -9.30
CA SER A 219 12.73 14.24 -7.93
C SER A 219 13.83 13.19 -7.75
N VAL A 220 13.89 12.15 -8.60
CA VAL A 220 14.87 11.05 -8.46
C VAL A 220 16.11 11.21 -9.33
N ARG A 221 16.07 12.10 -10.33
CA ARG A 221 17.22 12.39 -11.21
C ARG A 221 18.47 12.79 -10.45
N PRO A 222 18.43 13.65 -9.40
CA PRO A 222 19.63 14.02 -8.64
C PRO A 222 20.32 12.82 -7.96
N ALA A 223 19.56 11.79 -7.57
CA ALA A 223 20.11 10.55 -7.00
C ALA A 223 20.75 9.63 -8.06
N GLY A 224 20.56 9.94 -9.35
CA GLY A 224 21.11 9.18 -10.48
C GLY A 224 20.18 8.10 -11.02
N PHE A 225 18.88 8.13 -10.67
CA PHE A 225 17.89 7.21 -11.22
C PHE A 225 17.29 7.75 -12.51
N LYS A 226 17.02 6.86 -13.47
CA LYS A 226 16.47 7.20 -14.80
C LYS A 226 15.05 7.79 -14.69
N ASN A 227 14.21 7.15 -13.89
CA ASN A 227 12.82 7.51 -13.64
C ASN A 227 12.38 6.99 -12.27
N TYR A 228 11.22 7.43 -11.81
CA TYR A 228 10.69 7.09 -10.50
C TYR A 228 10.25 5.62 -10.41
N ALA A 229 9.82 4.99 -11.52
CA ALA A 229 9.46 3.57 -11.51
C ALA A 229 10.68 2.70 -11.15
N PHE A 230 11.80 2.89 -11.86
CA PHE A 230 13.07 2.21 -11.55
C PHE A 230 13.55 2.54 -10.14
N PHE A 231 13.42 3.79 -9.69
CA PHE A 231 13.71 4.16 -8.30
C PHE A 231 12.87 3.34 -7.31
N GLU A 232 11.54 3.31 -7.47
CA GLU A 232 10.61 2.66 -6.54
C GLU A 232 10.94 1.17 -6.37
N TYR A 233 10.89 0.37 -7.43
CA TYR A 233 11.14 -1.06 -7.29
C TYR A 233 12.61 -1.39 -6.97
N PHE A 234 13.58 -0.64 -7.47
CA PHE A 234 14.98 -0.94 -7.20
C PHE A 234 15.38 -0.61 -5.76
N THR A 235 14.91 0.51 -5.20
CA THR A 235 15.27 0.85 -3.82
C THR A 235 14.59 -0.03 -2.79
N ASP A 236 13.46 -0.62 -3.16
CA ASP A 236 12.72 -1.54 -2.32
C ASP A 236 13.32 -2.94 -2.40
N PHE A 237 13.51 -3.48 -3.60
CA PHE A 237 13.85 -4.89 -3.82
C PHE A 237 15.31 -5.14 -4.19
N GLU A 238 16.10 -4.10 -4.48
CA GLU A 238 17.48 -4.20 -5.01
C GLU A 238 17.59 -5.09 -6.26
N ASP A 239 16.48 -5.24 -6.99
CA ASP A 239 16.37 -6.03 -8.20
C ASP A 239 16.08 -5.10 -9.39
N PRO A 240 17.03 -4.94 -10.33
CA PRO A 240 16.84 -4.08 -11.50
C PRO A 240 15.82 -4.64 -12.51
N LYS A 241 15.41 -5.91 -12.37
CA LYS A 241 14.43 -6.62 -13.19
C LYS A 241 13.23 -7.09 -12.37
N PHE A 242 12.89 -6.33 -11.33
CA PHE A 242 11.80 -6.68 -10.44
C PHE A 242 10.44 -6.83 -11.15
N PRO A 243 10.06 -5.99 -12.14
CA PRO A 243 8.84 -6.20 -12.90
C PRO A 243 8.76 -7.59 -13.57
N GLU A 244 9.88 -8.10 -14.09
CA GLU A 244 9.99 -9.43 -14.67
C GLU A 244 9.89 -10.53 -13.60
N THR A 245 10.50 -10.32 -12.42
CA THR A 245 10.35 -11.21 -11.25
C THR A 245 8.89 -11.37 -10.84
N VAL A 246 8.13 -10.26 -10.80
CA VAL A 246 6.68 -10.30 -10.49
C VAL A 246 5.89 -11.10 -11.52
N VAL A 247 6.17 -10.91 -12.82
CA VAL A 247 5.51 -11.68 -13.90
C VAL A 247 5.90 -13.17 -13.83
N SER A 248 7.15 -13.48 -13.50
CA SER A 248 7.62 -14.85 -13.31
C SER A 248 6.87 -15.55 -12.17
N LEU A 249 6.74 -14.88 -11.01
CA LEU A 249 5.96 -15.40 -9.88
C LEU A 249 4.49 -15.62 -10.25
N TYR A 250 3.89 -14.69 -11.00
CA TYR A 250 2.54 -14.88 -11.52
C TYR A 250 2.42 -16.16 -12.36
N ASN A 251 3.36 -16.38 -13.28
CA ASN A 251 3.31 -17.55 -14.15
C ASN A 251 3.41 -18.88 -13.38
N GLN A 252 4.06 -18.91 -12.22
CA GLN A 252 4.15 -20.10 -11.37
C GLN A 252 2.79 -20.51 -10.78
N PHE A 253 1.97 -19.54 -10.33
CA PHE A 253 0.63 -19.85 -9.77
C PHE A 253 -0.53 -19.71 -10.77
N LYS A 254 -0.27 -19.18 -11.97
CA LYS A 254 -1.24 -19.03 -13.07
C LYS A 254 -2.08 -20.29 -13.32
N PRO A 255 -1.54 -21.53 -13.31
CA PRO A 255 -2.36 -22.73 -13.53
C PRO A 255 -3.50 -22.88 -12.51
N LEU A 256 -3.23 -22.64 -11.23
CA LEU A 256 -4.28 -22.64 -10.19
C LEU A 256 -5.29 -21.52 -10.42
N TYR A 257 -4.80 -20.31 -10.73
CA TYR A 257 -5.66 -19.16 -10.95
C TYR A 257 -6.61 -19.36 -12.14
N GLU A 258 -6.13 -19.92 -13.26
CA GLU A 258 -6.96 -20.18 -14.45
C GLU A 258 -8.07 -21.19 -14.16
N GLN A 259 -7.80 -22.22 -13.36
CA GLN A 259 -8.80 -23.20 -12.94
C GLN A 259 -9.87 -22.57 -12.04
N LEU A 260 -9.45 -21.74 -11.08
CA LEU A 260 -10.35 -21.03 -10.18
C LEU A 260 -11.18 -19.97 -10.91
N HIS A 261 -10.57 -19.23 -11.84
CA HIS A 261 -11.25 -18.27 -12.71
C HIS A 261 -12.30 -18.95 -13.59
N ALA A 262 -11.95 -20.08 -14.23
CA ALA A 262 -12.87 -20.84 -15.05
C ALA A 262 -14.08 -21.34 -14.25
N TYR A 263 -13.84 -21.90 -13.06
CA TYR A 263 -14.90 -22.30 -12.13
C TYR A 263 -15.84 -21.13 -11.80
N LEU A 264 -15.28 -20.02 -11.33
CA LEU A 264 -16.03 -18.83 -10.97
C LEU A 264 -16.84 -18.28 -12.17
N ARG A 265 -16.23 -18.21 -13.35
CA ARG A 265 -16.87 -17.75 -14.58
C ARG A 265 -18.04 -18.64 -14.95
N HIS A 266 -17.88 -19.95 -14.88
CA HIS A 266 -18.95 -20.89 -15.16
C HIS A 266 -20.14 -20.71 -14.21
N ARG A 267 -19.88 -20.58 -12.89
CA ARG A 267 -20.94 -20.35 -11.88
C ARG A 267 -21.63 -19.00 -12.07
N LEU A 268 -20.88 -17.93 -12.34
CA LEU A 268 -21.46 -16.62 -12.62
C LEU A 268 -22.27 -16.61 -13.92
N HIS A 269 -21.85 -17.37 -14.94
CA HIS A 269 -22.57 -17.46 -16.20
C HIS A 269 -23.91 -18.19 -16.02
N GLN A 270 -23.97 -19.21 -15.16
CA GLN A 270 -25.23 -19.84 -14.77
C GLN A 270 -26.16 -18.87 -14.03
N LYS A 271 -25.61 -18.02 -13.15
CA LYS A 271 -26.37 -17.01 -12.40
C LYS A 271 -26.88 -15.86 -13.27
N TYR A 272 -26.08 -15.43 -14.26
CA TYR A 272 -26.39 -14.31 -15.14
C TYR A 272 -26.36 -14.72 -16.62
N PRO A 273 -27.29 -15.59 -17.05
CA PRO A 273 -27.27 -16.14 -18.40
C PRO A 273 -27.39 -15.05 -19.46
N GLY A 274 -26.53 -15.12 -20.49
CA GLY A 274 -26.53 -14.20 -21.62
C GLY A 274 -26.06 -12.78 -21.32
N LYS A 275 -25.53 -12.50 -20.11
CA LYS A 275 -25.01 -11.18 -19.73
C LYS A 275 -23.51 -10.97 -20.05
N PHE A 276 -22.76 -12.04 -20.29
CA PHE A 276 -21.34 -12.01 -20.71
C PHE A 276 -20.94 -13.35 -21.33
N ALA A 277 -19.78 -13.40 -22.00
CA ALA A 277 -19.32 -14.60 -22.72
C ALA A 277 -18.83 -15.72 -21.77
N ALA A 278 -19.22 -16.96 -22.04
CA ALA A 278 -18.84 -18.14 -21.24
C ALA A 278 -17.34 -18.47 -21.29
N ASN A 279 -16.63 -18.07 -22.35
CA ASN A 279 -15.19 -18.28 -22.56
C ASN A 279 -14.37 -16.96 -22.53
N GLY A 280 -14.98 -15.86 -22.10
CA GLY A 280 -14.39 -14.53 -22.14
C GLY A 280 -13.85 -14.04 -20.79
N LEU A 281 -13.62 -12.73 -20.75
CA LEU A 281 -13.28 -12.01 -19.52
C LEU A 281 -14.49 -11.92 -18.59
N LEU A 282 -14.24 -11.96 -17.27
CA LEU A 282 -15.25 -11.62 -16.27
C LEU A 282 -15.56 -10.12 -16.32
N PRO A 283 -16.84 -9.70 -16.28
CA PRO A 283 -17.18 -8.30 -16.07
C PRO A 283 -16.70 -7.80 -14.70
N GLY A 284 -15.94 -6.71 -14.67
CA GLY A 284 -15.31 -6.20 -13.45
C GLY A 284 -16.27 -5.75 -12.34
N HIS A 285 -17.58 -5.63 -12.60
CA HIS A 285 -18.59 -5.28 -11.60
C HIS A 285 -19.13 -6.48 -10.81
N LEU A 286 -18.69 -7.70 -11.13
CA LEU A 286 -19.14 -8.90 -10.42
C LEU A 286 -18.25 -9.27 -9.23
N GLY A 287 -17.21 -8.51 -8.91
CA GLY A 287 -16.39 -8.78 -7.73
C GLY A 287 -16.94 -8.20 -6.43
N ASP A 288 -16.15 -8.33 -5.36
CA ASP A 288 -16.43 -7.81 -4.02
C ASP A 288 -16.39 -6.28 -3.94
N ASP A 289 -15.86 -5.64 -4.98
CA ASP A 289 -15.60 -4.21 -5.02
C ASP A 289 -15.67 -3.69 -6.47
N PRO A 290 -15.72 -2.37 -6.71
CA PRO A 290 -15.85 -1.83 -8.06
C PRO A 290 -14.64 -2.12 -8.96
N TRP A 291 -13.57 -2.74 -8.47
CA TRP A 291 -12.39 -3.07 -9.28
C TRP A 291 -12.36 -4.53 -9.68
N GLY A 292 -13.27 -5.37 -9.18
CA GLY A 292 -13.18 -6.82 -9.37
C GLY A 292 -11.83 -7.33 -8.87
N SER A 293 -11.40 -6.86 -7.69
CA SER A 293 -10.10 -7.25 -7.13
C SER A 293 -10.15 -8.62 -6.46
N GLN A 294 -11.32 -9.00 -5.96
CA GLN A 294 -11.61 -10.25 -5.25
C GLN A 294 -13.06 -10.68 -5.52
N TYR A 295 -13.38 -11.93 -5.21
CA TYR A 295 -14.68 -12.56 -5.52
C TYR A 295 -15.20 -13.42 -4.35
N THR A 296 -14.79 -13.10 -3.13
CA THR A 296 -15.13 -13.86 -1.92
C THR A 296 -16.62 -13.79 -1.58
N LYS A 297 -17.35 -12.76 -2.03
CA LYS A 297 -18.80 -12.62 -1.84
C LYS A 297 -19.61 -13.80 -2.36
N TRP A 298 -19.08 -14.51 -3.35
CA TRP A 298 -19.77 -15.63 -4.00
C TRP A 298 -19.54 -16.96 -3.31
N HIS A 299 -18.65 -17.02 -2.31
CA HIS A 299 -18.25 -18.24 -1.62
C HIS A 299 -19.46 -19.08 -1.19
N ASN A 300 -20.40 -18.48 -0.45
CA ASN A 300 -21.53 -19.21 0.10
C ASN A 300 -22.49 -19.75 -0.98
N GLU A 301 -22.56 -19.09 -2.12
CA GLU A 301 -23.45 -19.50 -3.22
C GLU A 301 -22.78 -20.52 -4.15
N PHE A 302 -21.46 -20.42 -4.32
CA PHE A 302 -20.67 -21.28 -5.19
C PHE A 302 -19.81 -22.26 -4.40
N VAL A 303 -20.19 -22.59 -3.17
CA VAL A 303 -19.48 -23.59 -2.37
C VAL A 303 -19.60 -24.95 -3.07
N PRO A 304 -18.48 -25.66 -3.30
CA PRO A 304 -18.48 -26.98 -3.95
C PRO A 304 -19.33 -28.04 -3.23
N PHE A 305 -19.33 -27.97 -1.90
CA PHE A 305 -19.95 -28.95 -1.01
C PHE A 305 -20.87 -28.22 -0.02
N PRO A 306 -22.07 -27.78 -0.43
CA PRO A 306 -22.98 -27.01 0.42
C PRO A 306 -23.48 -27.79 1.64
N ALA A 307 -23.39 -29.12 1.61
CA ALA A 307 -23.74 -30.00 2.72
C ALA A 307 -22.61 -30.15 3.77
N ALA A 308 -21.39 -29.67 3.49
CA ALA A 308 -20.32 -29.66 4.48
C ALA A 308 -20.56 -28.51 5.47
N GLU A 309 -20.52 -28.80 6.77
CA GLU A 309 -20.65 -27.78 7.81
C GLU A 309 -19.55 -26.72 7.65
N SER A 310 -19.94 -25.46 7.48
CA SER A 310 -19.02 -24.33 7.59
C SER A 310 -19.04 -23.81 9.01
N ILE A 311 -17.86 -23.50 9.55
CA ILE A 311 -17.75 -22.95 10.90
C ILE A 311 -18.21 -21.49 10.85
N ASP A 312 -19.32 -21.18 11.54
CA ASP A 312 -19.80 -19.81 11.71
C ASP A 312 -18.97 -19.06 12.77
N PHE A 313 -17.79 -18.58 12.37
CA PHE A 313 -16.90 -17.82 13.24
C PHE A 313 -17.56 -16.54 13.79
N ASP A 314 -18.38 -15.86 12.99
CA ASP A 314 -19.09 -14.65 13.44
C ASP A 314 -20.13 -14.99 14.51
N GLY A 315 -20.88 -16.08 14.32
CA GLY A 315 -21.82 -16.61 15.31
C GLY A 315 -21.13 -17.02 16.61
N ILE A 316 -19.99 -17.71 16.51
CA ILE A 316 -19.18 -18.11 17.66
C ILE A 316 -18.67 -16.88 18.43
N LEU A 317 -18.11 -15.88 17.74
CA LEU A 317 -17.61 -14.66 18.37
C LEU A 317 -18.73 -13.88 19.06
N LYS A 318 -19.88 -13.71 18.40
CA LYS A 318 -21.07 -13.06 18.98
C LYS A 318 -21.64 -13.84 20.16
N ASP A 319 -21.63 -15.17 20.11
CA ASP A 319 -22.07 -16.00 21.24
C ASP A 319 -21.18 -15.80 22.47
N ARG A 320 -19.86 -15.82 22.26
CA ARG A 320 -18.88 -15.53 23.32
C ARG A 320 -19.09 -14.13 23.91
N GLU A 321 -19.40 -13.14 23.07
CA GLU A 321 -19.73 -11.79 23.53
C GLU A 321 -21.00 -11.75 24.36
N ARG A 322 -22.10 -12.36 23.89
CA ARG A 322 -23.36 -12.43 24.64
C ARG A 322 -23.20 -13.12 25.99
N ARG A 323 -22.35 -14.14 26.07
CA ARG A 323 -22.05 -14.89 27.30
C ARG A 323 -21.03 -14.19 28.21
N GLY A 324 -20.52 -13.02 27.82
CA GLY A 324 -19.49 -12.30 28.57
C GLY A 324 -18.11 -12.97 28.59
N LEU A 325 -17.88 -13.94 27.70
CA LEU A 325 -16.62 -14.70 27.60
C LEU A 325 -15.53 -13.96 26.81
N LEU A 326 -15.92 -12.99 25.98
CA LEU A 326 -15.02 -12.18 25.17
C LEU A 326 -15.69 -10.87 24.78
N THR A 327 -15.02 -9.74 24.98
CA THR A 327 -15.53 -8.41 24.62
C THR A 327 -14.67 -7.77 23.52
N VAL A 328 -15.21 -6.79 22.78
CA VAL A 328 -14.46 -6.11 21.72
C VAL A 328 -13.10 -5.56 22.22
N PRO A 329 -12.99 -4.91 23.39
CA PRO A 329 -11.70 -4.46 23.93
C PRO A 329 -10.71 -5.60 24.27
N GLN A 330 -11.19 -6.84 24.43
CA GLN A 330 -10.35 -8.01 24.72
C GLN A 330 -9.77 -8.66 23.45
N LEU A 331 -10.31 -8.38 22.26
CA LEU A 331 -9.81 -8.95 21.00
C LEU A 331 -8.29 -8.71 20.77
N PRO A 332 -7.74 -7.51 21.01
CA PRO A 332 -6.29 -7.29 20.92
C PRO A 332 -5.50 -8.11 21.93
N HIS A 333 -6.05 -8.42 23.11
CA HIS A 333 -5.34 -9.25 24.09
C HIS A 333 -5.22 -10.71 23.63
N VAL A 334 -6.23 -11.23 22.93
CA VAL A 334 -6.16 -12.56 22.29
C VAL A 334 -5.02 -12.61 21.27
N ALA A 335 -4.86 -11.56 20.47
CA ALA A 335 -3.74 -11.48 19.52
C ALA A 335 -2.37 -11.33 20.21
N ASP A 336 -2.26 -10.58 21.31
CA ASP A 336 -1.03 -10.53 22.13
C ASP A 336 -0.67 -11.91 22.69
N GLU A 337 -1.66 -12.64 23.20
CA GLU A 337 -1.49 -14.01 23.70
C GLU A 337 -1.02 -14.97 22.60
N PHE A 338 -1.61 -14.87 21.40
CA PHE A 338 -1.19 -15.64 20.24
C PHE A 338 0.30 -15.42 19.94
N TYR A 339 0.75 -14.17 19.77
CA TYR A 339 2.16 -13.90 19.49
C TYR A 339 3.10 -14.33 20.63
N ARG A 340 2.67 -14.17 21.89
CA ARG A 340 3.44 -14.66 23.05
C ARG A 340 3.56 -16.17 23.09
N SER A 341 2.53 -16.90 22.66
CA SER A 341 2.58 -18.37 22.57
C SER A 341 3.61 -18.87 21.54
N LEU A 342 3.94 -18.04 20.55
CA LEU A 342 5.04 -18.27 19.59
C LEU A 342 6.43 -17.90 20.15
N GLY A 343 6.50 -17.43 21.40
CA GLY A 343 7.75 -16.97 22.04
C GLY A 343 8.15 -15.52 21.71
N LEU A 344 7.26 -14.73 21.10
CA LEU A 344 7.52 -13.31 20.81
C LEU A 344 7.27 -12.41 22.04
N PRO A 345 7.88 -11.22 22.09
CA PRO A 345 7.71 -10.30 23.22
C PRO A 345 6.26 -9.81 23.37
N LYS A 346 5.84 -9.55 24.61
CA LYS A 346 4.55 -8.92 24.90
C LYS A 346 4.51 -7.47 24.38
N MET A 347 3.31 -6.99 24.04
CA MET A 347 3.09 -5.59 23.68
C MET A 347 3.53 -4.60 24.79
N THR A 348 3.99 -3.41 24.38
CA THR A 348 4.47 -2.37 25.30
C THR A 348 3.31 -1.70 26.07
N GLU A 349 3.61 -1.12 27.24
CA GLU A 349 2.59 -0.40 28.01
C GLU A 349 2.07 0.85 27.25
N THR A 350 2.97 1.53 26.56
CA THR A 350 2.68 2.64 25.65
C THR A 350 1.72 2.24 24.53
N PHE A 351 1.85 1.03 23.99
CA PHE A 351 0.92 0.50 22.98
C PHE A 351 -0.50 0.43 23.53
N TRP A 352 -0.69 -0.18 24.70
CA TRP A 352 -2.01 -0.28 25.33
C TRP A 352 -2.59 1.08 25.69
N ARG A 353 -1.76 1.97 26.23
CA ARG A 353 -2.20 3.29 26.71
C ARG A 353 -2.55 4.27 25.60
N LYS A 354 -1.90 4.19 24.43
CA LYS A 354 -2.00 5.21 23.38
C LYS A 354 -2.67 4.76 22.08
N SER A 355 -2.93 3.47 21.90
CA SER A 355 -3.66 2.94 20.73
C SER A 355 -5.15 3.25 20.81
N VAL A 356 -5.82 3.25 19.65
CA VAL A 356 -7.27 3.46 19.53
C VAL A 356 -7.88 2.24 18.86
N PHE A 357 -8.53 1.38 19.65
CA PHE A 357 -9.17 0.16 19.15
C PHE A 357 -10.65 0.34 18.81
N LEU A 358 -11.29 1.38 19.37
CA LEU A 358 -12.71 1.64 19.20
C LEU A 358 -12.92 3.00 18.53
N LYS A 359 -13.99 3.11 17.73
CA LYS A 359 -14.37 4.37 17.11
C LYS A 359 -14.80 5.39 18.17
N PRO A 360 -14.15 6.56 18.26
CA PRO A 360 -14.60 7.65 19.13
C PRO A 360 -15.98 8.18 18.69
N LYS A 361 -16.79 8.65 19.64
CA LYS A 361 -18.14 9.18 19.38
C LYS A 361 -18.16 10.67 19.04
N ASP A 362 -17.14 11.40 19.48
CA ASP A 362 -17.07 12.87 19.52
C ASP A 362 -16.42 13.49 18.27
N HIS A 363 -15.71 12.71 17.46
CA HIS A 363 -15.05 13.21 16.26
C HIS A 363 -14.94 12.17 15.14
N LYS A 364 -14.59 12.64 13.95
CA LYS A 364 -14.39 11.80 12.77
C LYS A 364 -13.01 11.15 12.83
N MET A 365 -12.98 9.83 12.63
CA MET A 365 -11.76 9.01 12.58
C MET A 365 -11.73 8.20 11.28
N ASN A 366 -10.54 8.00 10.71
CA ASN A 366 -10.35 7.00 9.66
C ASN A 366 -10.37 5.60 10.30
N CYS A 367 -11.35 4.77 9.98
CA CYS A 367 -11.54 3.45 10.58
C CYS A 367 -10.69 2.31 9.99
N HIS A 368 -9.97 2.53 8.89
CA HIS A 368 -9.09 1.52 8.32
C HIS A 368 -8.02 1.08 9.34
N GLY A 369 -7.80 -0.22 9.54
CA GLY A 369 -6.73 -0.70 10.43
C GLY A 369 -5.38 -0.13 10.00
N THR A 370 -4.60 0.40 10.95
CA THR A 370 -3.25 0.87 10.65
C THR A 370 -2.36 0.82 11.90
N ALA A 371 -1.23 0.16 11.78
CA ALA A 371 -0.13 0.16 12.75
C ALA A 371 0.85 1.32 12.50
N PHE A 372 1.40 1.88 13.58
CA PHE A 372 2.32 3.01 13.58
C PHE A 372 3.55 2.71 14.42
N ASP A 373 4.73 2.81 13.80
CA ASP A 373 5.98 3.07 14.50
C ASP A 373 6.10 4.59 14.74
N MET A 374 6.08 5.00 16.01
CA MET A 374 6.25 6.43 16.35
C MET A 374 7.70 6.85 16.35
N HIS A 375 8.67 5.95 16.16
CA HIS A 375 10.10 6.27 16.12
C HIS A 375 10.55 7.05 17.38
N SER A 376 9.95 6.76 18.54
CA SER A 376 10.24 7.48 19.78
C SER A 376 11.71 7.35 20.18
N ALA A 377 12.20 8.29 20.98
CA ALA A 377 13.57 8.23 21.50
C ALA A 377 13.77 7.02 22.43
N SER A 378 12.74 6.65 23.18
CA SER A 378 12.66 5.47 24.05
C SER A 378 12.46 4.15 23.28
N ARG A 379 12.11 4.21 21.99
CA ARG A 379 11.93 3.05 21.09
C ARG A 379 10.85 2.06 21.56
N ASP A 380 9.85 2.57 22.26
CA ASP A 380 8.76 1.80 22.86
C ASP A 380 7.36 2.28 22.42
N ASP A 381 7.24 3.40 21.70
CA ASP A 381 5.96 4.00 21.32
C ASP A 381 5.50 3.44 19.97
N PHE A 382 4.73 2.37 20.03
CA PHE A 382 4.05 1.75 18.88
C PHE A 382 2.56 1.85 19.10
N ARG A 383 1.77 2.08 18.05
CA ARG A 383 0.33 2.27 18.20
C ARG A 383 -0.46 1.65 17.06
N ILE A 384 -1.68 1.24 17.34
CA ILE A 384 -2.67 0.88 16.32
C ILE A 384 -3.83 1.90 16.37
N LYS A 385 -4.43 2.16 15.20
CA LYS A 385 -5.77 2.75 15.11
C LYS A 385 -6.69 1.87 14.28
N MET A 386 -7.88 1.57 14.82
CA MET A 386 -8.93 0.79 14.15
C MET A 386 -10.29 1.02 14.80
N CYS A 387 -11.35 0.56 14.13
CA CYS A 387 -12.72 0.57 14.63
C CYS A 387 -13.21 -0.88 14.81
N THR A 388 -12.65 -1.58 15.81
CA THR A 388 -12.87 -3.02 16.04
C THR A 388 -14.35 -3.32 16.34
N ARG A 389 -14.81 -4.45 15.83
CA ARG A 389 -16.14 -5.03 16.07
C ARG A 389 -16.02 -6.51 16.44
N MET A 390 -17.09 -7.10 16.95
CA MET A 390 -17.15 -8.53 17.24
C MET A 390 -17.51 -9.33 15.98
N ASP A 391 -16.56 -9.47 15.08
CA ASP A 391 -16.66 -10.24 13.84
C ASP A 391 -15.30 -10.79 13.42
N MET A 392 -15.30 -11.82 12.56
CA MET A 392 -14.10 -12.52 12.09
C MET A 392 -13.19 -11.58 11.28
N SER A 393 -13.76 -10.63 10.56
CA SER A 393 -12.99 -9.62 9.83
C SER A 393 -12.14 -8.77 10.78
N SER A 394 -12.72 -8.28 11.87
CA SER A 394 -12.03 -7.50 12.89
C SER A 394 -11.06 -8.37 13.67
N PHE A 395 -11.43 -9.61 14.01
CA PHE A 395 -10.55 -10.58 14.66
C PHE A 395 -9.25 -10.79 13.85
N SER A 396 -9.38 -11.09 12.55
CA SER A 396 -8.24 -11.25 11.64
C SER A 396 -7.45 -9.95 11.48
N THR A 397 -8.13 -8.81 11.33
CA THR A 397 -7.47 -7.49 11.18
C THR A 397 -6.67 -7.12 12.42
N VAL A 398 -7.14 -7.43 13.63
CA VAL A 398 -6.39 -7.20 14.87
C VAL A 398 -5.08 -7.98 14.88
N HIS A 399 -5.12 -9.28 14.53
CA HIS A 399 -3.92 -10.12 14.44
C HIS A 399 -2.95 -9.56 13.39
N HIS A 400 -3.48 -9.17 12.23
CA HIS A 400 -2.73 -8.54 11.15
C HIS A 400 -2.01 -7.27 11.62
N GLU A 401 -2.75 -6.32 12.21
CA GLU A 401 -2.18 -5.05 12.64
C GLU A 401 -1.17 -5.21 13.78
N MET A 402 -1.40 -6.17 14.68
CA MET A 402 -0.46 -6.48 15.76
C MET A 402 0.80 -7.19 15.26
N GLY A 403 0.73 -7.91 14.14
CA GLY A 403 1.90 -8.47 13.46
C GLY A 403 2.89 -7.38 13.02
N HIS A 404 2.39 -6.25 12.52
CA HIS A 404 3.23 -5.08 12.24
C HIS A 404 3.92 -4.55 13.49
N ILE A 405 3.18 -4.42 14.59
CA ILE A 405 3.72 -3.91 15.85
C ILE A 405 4.82 -4.83 16.37
N MET A 406 4.62 -6.16 16.30
CA MET A 406 5.66 -7.13 16.63
C MET A 406 6.91 -6.91 15.79
N TYR A 407 6.74 -6.73 14.48
CA TYR A 407 7.87 -6.46 13.60
C TYR A 407 8.59 -5.14 13.95
N PHE A 408 7.85 -4.06 14.26
CA PHE A 408 8.41 -2.78 14.69
C PHE A 408 9.21 -2.91 15.99
N MET A 409 8.68 -3.66 16.95
CA MET A 409 9.36 -3.95 18.22
C MET A 409 10.67 -4.71 17.99
N LEU A 410 10.65 -5.75 17.14
CA LEU A 410 11.80 -6.60 16.87
C LEU A 410 12.96 -5.82 16.25
N TYR A 411 12.72 -4.91 15.29
CA TYR A 411 13.80 -4.11 14.69
C TYR A 411 14.12 -2.82 15.44
N SER A 412 13.38 -2.46 16.51
CA SER A 412 13.47 -1.14 17.17
C SER A 412 14.88 -0.74 17.63
N HIS A 413 15.77 -1.72 17.82
CA HIS A 413 17.17 -1.54 18.14
C HIS A 413 18.04 -1.05 16.95
N GLN A 414 17.62 -1.27 15.71
CA GLN A 414 18.32 -0.87 14.49
C GLN A 414 18.38 0.67 14.31
N PRO A 415 19.34 1.20 13.53
CA PRO A 415 19.32 2.59 13.07
C PRO A 415 18.01 2.94 12.36
N VAL A 416 17.53 4.18 12.48
CA VAL A 416 16.22 4.60 11.94
C VAL A 416 16.12 4.48 10.41
N LEU A 417 17.27 4.45 9.73
CA LEU A 417 17.37 4.21 8.29
C LEU A 417 16.99 2.78 7.90
N PHE A 418 17.10 1.83 8.83
CA PHE A 418 16.69 0.43 8.65
C PHE A 418 15.34 0.13 9.33
N GLN A 419 14.68 1.14 9.92
CA GLN A 419 13.36 1.04 10.54
C GLN A 419 12.28 1.44 9.54
N GLU A 420 12.23 0.71 8.43
CA GLU A 420 11.13 0.78 7.48
C GLU A 420 10.70 -0.68 7.26
N SER A 421 9.41 -0.99 7.43
CA SER A 421 8.88 -2.30 7.06
C SER A 421 7.37 -2.33 6.89
N GLN A 422 6.97 -3.11 5.89
CA GLN A 422 5.66 -3.46 5.36
C GLN A 422 5.76 -4.77 4.53
N VAL A 423 6.94 -5.43 4.43
CA VAL A 423 7.17 -6.58 3.51
C VAL A 423 6.41 -7.81 3.96
N ASN A 424 6.49 -8.15 5.25
CA ASN A 424 5.78 -9.31 5.81
C ASN A 424 4.26 -9.15 5.68
N THR A 425 3.78 -7.91 5.66
CA THR A 425 2.37 -7.56 5.65
C THR A 425 1.72 -7.78 4.29
N GLN A 426 2.35 -7.25 3.24
CA GLN A 426 1.79 -7.32 1.89
C GLN A 426 1.93 -8.72 1.32
N LEU A 427 3.01 -9.44 1.65
CA LEU A 427 3.17 -10.85 1.32
C LEU A 427 2.10 -11.72 2.00
N THR A 428 1.77 -11.46 3.27
CA THR A 428 0.69 -12.21 3.96
C THR A 428 -0.68 -11.90 3.33
N GLN A 429 -1.01 -10.63 3.06
CA GLN A 429 -2.28 -10.27 2.37
C GLN A 429 -2.36 -10.85 0.94
N ALA A 430 -1.23 -10.97 0.26
CA ALA A 430 -1.09 -11.52 -1.08
C ALA A 430 -1.26 -13.05 -1.07
N LEU A 431 -0.68 -13.74 -0.08
CA LEU A 431 -0.80 -15.19 0.12
C LEU A 431 -2.19 -15.58 0.66
N GLU A 432 -2.85 -14.70 1.42
CA GLU A 432 -4.22 -14.88 1.91
C GLU A 432 -5.25 -14.94 0.76
N ASN A 433 -4.94 -14.39 -0.42
CA ASN A 433 -5.90 -14.39 -1.53
C ASN A 433 -5.25 -14.51 -2.92
N VAL A 434 -5.17 -15.76 -3.42
CA VAL A 434 -4.73 -16.09 -4.79
C VAL A 434 -5.50 -15.29 -5.86
N MET A 435 -6.78 -14.97 -5.63
CA MET A 435 -7.58 -14.18 -6.57
C MET A 435 -7.20 -12.70 -6.61
N PHE A 436 -6.57 -12.18 -5.55
CA PHE A 436 -6.15 -10.79 -5.45
C PHE A 436 -4.81 -10.51 -6.13
N LEU A 437 -3.90 -11.48 -6.16
CA LEU A 437 -2.54 -11.34 -6.69
C LEU A 437 -2.50 -10.72 -8.11
N PRO A 438 -3.30 -11.19 -9.09
CA PRO A 438 -3.23 -10.64 -10.43
C PRO A 438 -3.73 -9.19 -10.52
N PHE A 439 -4.67 -8.81 -9.64
CA PHE A 439 -5.12 -7.42 -9.52
C PHE A 439 -4.01 -6.52 -8.97
N ALA A 440 -3.40 -6.93 -7.86
CA ALA A 440 -2.32 -6.20 -7.20
C ALA A 440 -1.14 -5.95 -8.16
N MET A 441 -0.67 -7.01 -8.83
CA MET A 441 0.36 -6.93 -9.85
C MET A 441 0.01 -5.95 -10.98
N THR A 442 -1.23 -6.01 -11.48
CA THR A 442 -1.66 -5.14 -12.59
C THR A 442 -1.56 -3.66 -12.23
N VAL A 443 -1.88 -3.29 -10.99
CA VAL A 443 -1.79 -1.89 -10.53
C VAL A 443 -0.35 -1.39 -10.55
N ASP A 444 0.60 -2.17 -10.05
CA ASP A 444 2.01 -1.76 -10.03
C ASP A 444 2.64 -1.76 -11.42
N LEU A 445 2.41 -2.82 -12.22
CA LEU A 445 2.89 -2.88 -13.60
C LEU A 445 2.37 -1.69 -14.41
N TRP A 446 1.07 -1.37 -14.34
CA TRP A 446 0.49 -0.23 -15.06
C TRP A 446 1.16 1.09 -14.68
N LYS A 447 1.33 1.34 -13.37
CA LYS A 447 1.98 2.55 -12.86
C LYS A 447 3.43 2.63 -13.34
N TRP A 448 4.20 1.56 -13.23
CA TRP A 448 5.61 1.54 -13.64
C TRP A 448 5.77 1.74 -15.14
N ARG A 449 4.93 1.13 -15.97
CA ARG A 449 4.95 1.28 -17.43
C ARG A 449 4.71 2.73 -17.85
N TYR A 450 3.75 3.42 -17.23
CA TYR A 450 3.55 4.84 -17.50
C TYR A 450 4.71 5.71 -17.01
N ILE A 451 5.10 5.58 -15.73
CA ILE A 451 6.14 6.43 -15.12
C ILE A 451 7.50 6.24 -15.81
N SER A 452 7.81 5.03 -16.28
CA SER A 452 9.03 4.72 -17.02
C SER A 452 9.04 5.24 -18.47
N GLY A 453 7.88 5.62 -19.00
CA GLY A 453 7.69 6.10 -20.36
C GLY A 453 7.41 5.01 -21.40
N GLU A 454 7.17 3.76 -20.98
CA GLU A 454 6.80 2.66 -21.89
C GLU A 454 5.40 2.88 -22.49
N VAL A 455 4.49 3.49 -21.73
CA VAL A 455 3.12 3.78 -22.16
C VAL A 455 2.91 5.30 -22.20
N PRO A 456 2.48 5.86 -23.34
CA PRO A 456 2.21 7.29 -23.45
C PRO A 456 0.94 7.68 -22.68
N LYS A 457 0.81 8.96 -22.31
CA LYS A 457 -0.35 9.43 -21.53
C LYS A 457 -1.67 9.24 -22.27
N GLU A 458 -1.65 9.10 -23.59
CA GLU A 458 -2.78 8.89 -24.50
C GLU A 458 -3.30 7.45 -24.49
N GLN A 459 -2.59 6.50 -23.87
CA GLN A 459 -2.96 5.07 -23.86
C GLN A 459 -3.09 4.51 -22.43
N LEU A 460 -3.28 5.39 -21.44
CA LEU A 460 -3.33 5.01 -20.03
C LEU A 460 -4.44 4.02 -19.74
N ASN A 461 -5.64 4.24 -20.29
CA ASN A 461 -6.79 3.41 -19.97
C ASN A 461 -6.80 2.11 -20.79
N GLN A 462 -6.33 2.17 -22.03
CA GLN A 462 -6.11 1.00 -22.88
C GLN A 462 -5.09 0.04 -22.27
N ASP A 463 -3.94 0.54 -21.80
CA ASP A 463 -2.93 -0.31 -21.16
C ASP A 463 -3.43 -0.91 -19.84
N TRP A 464 -4.18 -0.15 -19.04
CA TRP A 464 -4.84 -0.67 -17.85
C TRP A 464 -5.74 -1.87 -18.18
N TRP A 465 -6.64 -1.71 -19.15
CA TRP A 465 -7.58 -2.78 -19.52
C TRP A 465 -6.89 -3.95 -20.21
N ARG A 466 -5.80 -3.70 -20.94
CA ARG A 466 -4.94 -4.75 -21.51
C ARG A 466 -4.34 -5.61 -20.39
N LEU A 467 -3.71 -4.99 -19.39
CA LEU A 467 -3.09 -5.71 -18.27
C LEU A 467 -4.15 -6.45 -17.42
N ARG A 468 -5.31 -5.82 -17.18
CA ARG A 468 -6.43 -6.47 -16.48
C ARG A 468 -6.97 -7.69 -17.23
N GLY A 469 -7.08 -7.58 -18.54
CA GLY A 469 -7.43 -8.70 -19.40
C GLY A 469 -6.38 -9.80 -19.33
N LEU A 470 -5.10 -9.47 -19.52
CA LEU A 470 -4.01 -10.44 -19.59
C LEU A 470 -3.82 -11.23 -18.30
N TYR A 471 -3.80 -10.55 -17.15
CA TYR A 471 -3.39 -11.18 -15.89
C TYR A 471 -4.56 -11.61 -15.00
N ALA A 472 -5.63 -10.84 -14.97
CA ALA A 472 -6.78 -11.11 -14.10
C ALA A 472 -7.97 -11.74 -14.86
N GLY A 473 -7.94 -11.80 -16.19
CA GLY A 473 -9.10 -12.26 -16.96
C GLY A 473 -10.36 -11.43 -16.68
N VAL A 474 -10.18 -10.13 -16.40
CA VAL A 474 -11.28 -9.19 -16.10
C VAL A 474 -11.30 -8.08 -17.14
N GLY A 475 -12.49 -7.83 -17.70
CA GLY A 475 -12.73 -6.76 -18.65
C GLY A 475 -13.64 -5.66 -18.10
N PRO A 476 -13.74 -4.54 -18.81
CA PRO A 476 -14.60 -3.45 -18.38
C PRO A 476 -16.07 -3.85 -18.48
N SER A 477 -16.90 -3.38 -17.56
CA SER A 477 -18.33 -3.71 -17.52
C SER A 477 -19.15 -2.96 -18.58
N VAL A 478 -18.61 -1.85 -19.06
CA VAL A 478 -19.14 -0.99 -20.12
C VAL A 478 -17.96 -0.61 -21.01
N SER A 479 -18.19 -0.36 -22.29
CA SER A 479 -17.13 0.09 -23.19
C SER A 479 -16.49 1.38 -22.66
N ARG A 480 -15.16 1.48 -22.73
CA ARG A 480 -14.36 2.60 -22.20
C ARG A 480 -13.58 3.29 -23.31
N SER A 481 -13.04 4.45 -22.97
CA SER A 481 -12.19 5.25 -23.86
C SER A 481 -11.01 5.84 -23.10
N GLU A 482 -10.19 6.62 -23.80
CA GLU A 482 -9.10 7.39 -23.18
C GLU A 482 -9.56 8.69 -22.51
N ALA A 483 -10.85 9.06 -22.62
CA ALA A 483 -11.42 10.08 -21.73
C ALA A 483 -11.52 9.57 -20.28
N ASP A 484 -11.48 8.25 -20.09
CA ASP A 484 -11.49 7.60 -18.79
C ASP A 484 -10.07 7.37 -18.24
N THR A 485 -9.95 7.02 -16.96
CA THR A 485 -8.69 6.52 -16.39
C THR A 485 -9.01 5.60 -15.21
N ASP A 486 -9.43 4.38 -15.54
CA ASP A 486 -10.08 3.48 -14.58
C ASP A 486 -9.14 2.97 -13.49
N ALA A 487 -7.85 2.85 -13.77
CA ALA A 487 -6.83 2.54 -12.77
C ALA A 487 -6.88 3.53 -11.59
N LEU A 488 -7.05 4.83 -11.87
CA LEU A 488 -7.11 5.89 -10.86
C LEU A 488 -8.43 5.93 -10.09
N SER A 489 -9.41 5.11 -10.46
CA SER A 489 -10.58 4.89 -9.60
C SER A 489 -10.24 4.05 -8.36
N LYS A 490 -9.02 3.47 -8.28
CA LYS A 490 -8.52 2.73 -7.11
C LYS A 490 -7.61 3.61 -6.25
N TYR A 491 -7.86 3.59 -4.95
CA TYR A 491 -7.09 4.32 -3.93
C TYR A 491 -5.56 4.18 -4.07
N HIS A 492 -5.06 2.96 -4.23
CA HIS A 492 -3.62 2.67 -4.29
C HIS A 492 -2.95 3.33 -5.49
N ALA A 493 -3.54 3.19 -6.69
CA ALA A 493 -3.08 3.90 -7.88
C ALA A 493 -3.22 5.44 -7.72
N ALA A 494 -4.36 5.90 -7.21
CA ALA A 494 -4.66 7.31 -7.03
C ALA A 494 -3.71 7.99 -6.03
N LYS A 495 -3.23 7.30 -4.99
CA LYS A 495 -2.33 7.86 -3.96
C LYS A 495 -0.85 7.46 -4.10
N ASN A 496 -0.48 6.79 -5.20
CA ASN A 496 0.89 6.30 -5.42
C ASN A 496 1.37 5.35 -4.31
N ILE A 497 0.52 4.40 -3.94
CA ILE A 497 0.84 3.35 -2.97
C ILE A 497 0.92 2.05 -3.77
N GLY A 498 2.10 1.45 -3.86
CA GLY A 498 2.28 0.15 -4.52
C GLY A 498 1.77 -1.01 -3.67
N TYR A 499 1.40 -2.12 -4.32
CA TYR A 499 1.09 -3.39 -3.66
C TYR A 499 2.32 -4.28 -3.51
N ALA A 500 3.29 -4.14 -4.40
CA ALA A 500 4.63 -4.67 -4.28
C ALA A 500 5.53 -3.59 -3.69
N HIS A 501 5.65 -3.57 -2.37
CA HIS A 501 6.56 -2.69 -1.66
C HIS A 501 7.47 -3.50 -0.73
N ALA A 502 8.75 -3.61 -1.07
CA ALA A 502 9.75 -4.07 -0.13
C ALA A 502 10.12 -2.90 0.78
N ALA A 503 9.29 -2.71 1.80
CA ALA A 503 9.48 -1.68 2.79
C ALA A 503 10.74 -1.82 3.65
N THR A 504 11.54 -2.86 3.49
CA THR A 504 12.82 -2.94 4.20
C THR A 504 13.95 -2.47 3.30
N ARG A 505 14.74 -1.52 3.79
CA ARG A 505 16.18 -1.49 3.52
C ARG A 505 16.86 -2.08 4.75
N PRO A 506 16.87 -3.40 4.93
CA PRO A 506 17.47 -3.96 6.13
C PRO A 506 18.98 -3.69 6.12
N SER A 507 19.63 -3.93 7.25
CA SER A 507 21.09 -3.96 7.32
C SER A 507 21.73 -4.99 6.38
N LYS A 508 20.93 -5.89 5.81
CA LYS A 508 21.29 -6.94 4.84
C LYS A 508 20.29 -6.97 3.67
N PRO A 509 20.66 -7.50 2.49
CA PRO A 509 19.71 -7.77 1.41
C PRO A 509 18.56 -8.69 1.84
N TRP A 510 17.35 -8.45 1.35
CA TRP A 510 16.16 -9.27 1.69
C TRP A 510 16.30 -10.77 1.36
N PRO A 511 17.04 -11.22 0.32
CA PRO A 511 17.26 -12.65 0.08
C PRO A 511 17.96 -13.37 1.23
N ASP A 512 18.77 -12.66 2.04
CA ASP A 512 19.43 -13.23 3.22
C ASP A 512 18.44 -13.50 4.35
N ALA A 513 17.41 -12.64 4.49
CA ALA A 513 16.33 -12.85 5.45
C ALA A 513 15.44 -14.01 5.01
N LEU A 514 15.13 -14.08 3.70
CA LEU A 514 14.38 -15.20 3.14
C LEU A 514 15.13 -16.52 3.38
N GLN A 515 16.44 -16.56 3.13
CA GLN A 515 17.26 -17.77 3.32
C GLN A 515 17.27 -18.26 4.76
N GLN A 516 17.26 -17.36 5.74
CA GLN A 516 17.18 -17.73 7.15
C GLN A 516 15.83 -18.36 7.52
N LEU A 517 14.74 -17.93 6.87
CA LEU A 517 13.39 -18.41 7.14
C LEU A 517 13.03 -19.67 6.36
N THR A 518 13.45 -19.77 5.10
CA THR A 518 12.98 -20.81 4.16
C THR A 518 14.09 -21.73 3.67
N GLY A 519 15.36 -21.43 4.00
CA GLY A 519 16.52 -22.12 3.44
C GLY A 519 16.89 -21.67 2.02
N ARG A 520 16.10 -20.81 1.36
CA ARG A 520 16.32 -20.37 -0.02
C ARG A 520 16.43 -18.85 -0.16
N ARG A 521 17.20 -18.40 -1.15
CA ARG A 521 17.39 -16.96 -1.43
C ARG A 521 16.40 -16.41 -2.44
N ASP A 522 15.81 -17.26 -3.26
CA ASP A 522 14.85 -16.92 -4.31
C ASP A 522 13.41 -17.04 -3.80
N ILE A 523 12.59 -16.05 -4.14
CA ILE A 523 11.15 -16.07 -3.92
C ILE A 523 10.49 -17.03 -4.92
N SER A 524 9.52 -17.81 -4.46
CA SER A 524 8.77 -18.78 -5.28
C SER A 524 7.32 -18.89 -4.81
N ALA A 525 6.44 -19.26 -5.73
CA ALA A 525 5.06 -19.64 -5.45
C ALA A 525 4.89 -21.12 -5.08
N ASP A 526 5.95 -21.93 -4.98
CA ASP A 526 5.86 -23.38 -4.73
C ASP A 526 5.03 -23.72 -3.48
N ALA A 527 5.31 -23.06 -2.34
CA ALA A 527 4.57 -23.31 -1.10
C ALA A 527 3.08 -22.93 -1.21
N LEU A 528 2.76 -21.89 -1.98
CA LEU A 528 1.38 -21.51 -2.27
C LEU A 528 0.68 -22.59 -3.11
N MET A 529 1.38 -23.10 -4.13
CA MET A 529 0.87 -24.16 -5.00
C MET A 529 0.68 -25.48 -4.25
N GLU A 530 1.62 -25.83 -3.37
CA GLU A 530 1.53 -27.01 -2.50
C GLU A 530 0.31 -26.91 -1.56
N TYR A 531 0.14 -25.78 -0.88
CA TYR A 531 -0.99 -25.54 0.01
C TYR A 531 -2.34 -25.70 -0.70
N PHE A 532 -2.46 -25.17 -1.92
CA PHE A 532 -3.68 -25.22 -2.72
C PHE A 532 -3.79 -26.44 -3.63
N GLN A 533 -2.86 -27.41 -3.57
CA GLN A 533 -2.84 -28.55 -4.47
C GLN A 533 -4.14 -29.38 -4.45
N PRO A 534 -4.78 -29.68 -3.30
CA PRO A 534 -6.04 -30.40 -3.28
C PRO A 534 -7.17 -29.65 -3.99
N LEU A 535 -7.27 -28.34 -3.78
CA LEU A 535 -8.24 -27.47 -4.46
C LEU A 535 -7.97 -27.42 -5.97
N HIS A 536 -6.71 -27.30 -6.37
CA HIS A 536 -6.31 -27.27 -7.77
C HIS A 536 -6.76 -28.55 -8.51
N ASN A 537 -6.50 -29.71 -7.92
CA ASN A 537 -6.92 -31.01 -8.48
C ASN A 537 -8.43 -31.07 -8.62
N TRP A 538 -9.17 -30.70 -7.57
CA TRP A 538 -10.63 -30.68 -7.59
C TRP A 538 -11.19 -29.74 -8.69
N LEU A 539 -10.62 -28.54 -8.84
CA LEU A 539 -11.04 -27.59 -9.88
C LEU A 539 -10.79 -28.12 -11.30
N LYS A 540 -9.68 -28.82 -11.53
CA LYS A 540 -9.39 -29.47 -12.82
C LYS A 540 -10.46 -30.50 -13.17
N ASP A 541 -10.80 -31.36 -12.21
CA ASP A 541 -11.81 -32.41 -12.39
C ASP A 541 -13.20 -31.80 -12.63
N TYR A 542 -13.55 -30.78 -11.84
CA TYR A 542 -14.80 -30.04 -12.02
C TYR A 542 -14.90 -29.42 -13.41
N ASN A 543 -13.87 -28.66 -13.82
CA ASN A 543 -13.89 -27.93 -15.08
C ASN A 543 -13.92 -28.90 -16.28
N ALA A 544 -13.17 -29.99 -16.22
CA ALA A 544 -13.20 -31.03 -17.25
C ALA A 544 -14.58 -31.72 -17.34
N LYS A 545 -15.15 -32.15 -16.20
CA LYS A 545 -16.46 -32.82 -16.15
C LYS A 545 -17.60 -31.95 -16.70
N ASN A 546 -17.51 -30.63 -16.48
CA ASN A 546 -18.55 -29.68 -16.90
C ASN A 546 -18.24 -29.02 -18.27
N GLY A 547 -17.19 -29.45 -18.98
CA GLY A 547 -16.80 -28.88 -20.27
C GLY A 547 -16.46 -27.39 -20.21
N VAL A 548 -15.95 -26.91 -19.06
CA VAL A 548 -15.63 -25.50 -18.84
C VAL A 548 -14.29 -25.18 -19.49
N PRO A 549 -14.23 -24.22 -20.44
CA PRO A 549 -12.95 -23.81 -21.01
C PRO A 549 -12.11 -23.12 -19.94
N VAL A 550 -10.84 -23.51 -19.82
CA VAL A 550 -9.88 -22.93 -18.88
C VAL A 550 -9.10 -21.81 -19.57
N GLY A 551 -8.82 -20.73 -18.85
CA GLY A 551 -8.24 -19.51 -19.41
C GLY A 551 -9.28 -18.60 -20.08
N TRP A 552 -8.84 -17.57 -20.78
CA TRP A 552 -9.69 -16.57 -21.44
C TRP A 552 -8.96 -15.93 -22.62
N THR A 553 -9.71 -15.28 -23.50
CA THR A 553 -9.16 -14.48 -24.61
C THR A 553 -9.32 -12.99 -24.30
N VAL A 554 -8.25 -12.24 -24.48
CA VAL A 554 -8.30 -10.76 -24.42
C VAL A 554 -8.72 -10.24 -25.80
N PRO A 555 -9.77 -9.41 -25.90
CA PRO A 555 -10.21 -8.86 -27.19
C PRO A 555 -9.14 -7.91 -27.77
N ALA A 556 -9.12 -7.76 -29.09
CA ALA A 556 -8.18 -6.87 -29.78
C ALA A 556 -8.29 -5.42 -29.28
N ASN A 557 -9.51 -4.95 -29.01
CA ASN A 557 -9.74 -3.74 -28.23
C ASN A 557 -10.00 -4.11 -26.76
N PRO A 558 -9.02 -3.95 -25.85
CA PRO A 558 -9.20 -4.32 -24.44
C PRO A 558 -10.21 -3.43 -23.70
N MET A 559 -10.56 -2.27 -24.26
CA MET A 559 -11.55 -1.36 -23.67
C MET A 559 -13.01 -1.70 -24.04
N GLN A 560 -13.22 -2.70 -24.89
CA GLN A 560 -14.56 -3.20 -25.23
C GLN A 560 -15.22 -3.84 -24.00
N SER A 561 -16.51 -3.58 -23.81
CA SER A 561 -17.31 -4.20 -22.75
C SER A 561 -17.18 -5.72 -22.72
N ALA A 562 -16.89 -6.28 -21.55
CA ALA A 562 -17.00 -7.72 -21.27
C ALA A 562 -18.46 -8.16 -21.01
N SER A 563 -19.37 -7.21 -20.77
CA SER A 563 -20.80 -7.48 -20.72
C SER A 563 -21.41 -7.45 -22.12
N THR A 564 -22.39 -8.32 -22.38
CA THR A 564 -23.23 -8.21 -23.58
C THR A 564 -24.04 -6.92 -23.50
N GLU A 565 -23.91 -6.08 -24.52
CA GLU A 565 -24.79 -4.93 -24.67
C GLU A 565 -26.09 -5.47 -25.28
N ARG A 566 -27.20 -5.44 -24.53
CA ARG A 566 -28.51 -5.48 -25.19
C ARG A 566 -28.62 -4.17 -25.94
N THR A 567 -28.46 -4.21 -27.26
CA THR A 567 -28.91 -3.12 -28.12
C THR A 567 -30.40 -2.94 -27.85
N SER A 568 -30.77 -1.79 -27.29
CA SER A 568 -32.16 -1.33 -27.27
C SER A 568 -32.53 -0.84 -28.67
N GLU A 569 -32.38 -1.71 -29.67
CA GLU A 569 -32.85 -1.57 -31.04
C GLU A 569 -33.54 -2.91 -31.35
N GLY A 570 -34.88 -2.91 -31.29
CA GLY A 570 -35.68 -4.12 -31.35
C GLY A 570 -37.04 -4.03 -30.66
N LEU A 571 -37.52 -2.82 -30.34
CA LEU A 571 -38.92 -2.55 -30.00
C LEU A 571 -39.52 -1.59 -31.04
N THR A 572 -39.45 -1.97 -32.30
CA THR A 572 -40.39 -1.57 -33.36
C THR A 572 -40.39 -2.67 -34.42
N ASP A 573 -41.59 -3.11 -34.81
CA ASP A 573 -41.96 -4.13 -35.80
C ASP A 573 -41.99 -5.60 -35.37
N ARG A 574 -43.03 -5.96 -34.60
CA ARG A 574 -44.21 -6.69 -35.14
C ARG A 574 -45.39 -6.60 -34.19
#